data_AF-A0A3B9FYE8-F1
#
_entry.id   AF-A0A3B9FYE8-F1
#
_cell.length_a   1.000
_cell.length_b   1.000
_cell.length_c   1.000
_cell.angle_alpha   90.00
_cell.angle_beta   90.00
_cell.angle_gamma   90.00
#
_symmetry.space_group_name_H-M   'P 1'
#
loop_
_entity.id
_entity.type
_entity.pdbx_description
1 polymer ?
#
loop_
_entity_poly.entity_id
_entity_poly.type
_entity_poly.pdbx_seq_one_letter_code
_entity_poly.pdbx_strand_id
1 'polypeptide(L)'
;GTDYEKTISYTTVDGKDLPAVVDPGTVVLVTVTGKGNYTESVSSTYRILETGKDISKAVFKIANQEYTGDAIEITDMSQFTETIGSKNAYITVNKQKEYLVLGEDFEVVPGSYIKNINKGTAKVTFRGINEYGGTKTVSFKIGQRSIQEYWKGLFSFFGSML
;
A
#
# COMPACT_ATOMS: atom_id res chain seq x y z
N GLY A 1 23.48 13.79 -31.09
CA GLY A 1 24.63 13.51 -30.22
C GLY A 1 24.08 12.92 -28.95
N THR A 2 24.40 11.66 -28.67
CA THR A 2 23.88 10.95 -27.50
C THR A 2 24.87 11.16 -26.36
N ASP A 3 24.68 12.24 -25.59
CA ASP A 3 25.66 12.72 -24.60
C ASP A 3 25.59 11.94 -23.26
N TYR A 4 25.27 10.65 -23.30
CA TYR A 4 25.19 9.82 -22.11
C TYR A 4 25.45 8.34 -22.42
N GLU A 5 26.65 7.88 -22.11
CA GLU A 5 26.83 6.51 -21.62
C GLU A 5 26.59 6.54 -20.11
N LYS A 6 25.36 6.24 -19.71
CA LYS A 6 24.96 6.17 -18.31
C LYS A 6 25.67 4.99 -17.66
N THR A 7 26.65 5.24 -16.79
CA THR A 7 27.16 4.19 -15.91
C THR A 7 26.18 4.05 -14.75
N ILE A 8 25.39 2.98 -14.77
CA ILE A 8 24.55 2.55 -13.64
C ILE A 8 25.31 1.45 -12.92
N SER A 9 25.56 1.61 -11.62
CA SER A 9 26.07 0.53 -10.78
C SER A 9 25.02 0.10 -9.77
N TYR A 10 25.08 -1.19 -9.41
CA TYR A 10 24.24 -1.84 -8.41
C TYR A 10 25.15 -2.49 -7.39
N THR A 11 25.07 -2.04 -6.14
CA THR A 11 25.88 -2.57 -5.05
C THR A 11 25.00 -2.83 -3.83
N THR A 12 25.54 -3.50 -2.82
CA THR A 12 25.00 -3.40 -1.47
C THR A 12 25.10 -1.93 -1.00
N VAL A 13 24.35 -1.59 0.05
CA VAL A 13 24.44 -0.27 0.69
C VAL A 13 25.86 0.07 1.19
N ASP A 14 26.66 -0.96 1.50
CA ASP A 14 28.07 -0.82 1.91
C ASP A 14 29.04 -0.75 0.71
N GLY A 15 28.52 -0.65 -0.53
CA GLY A 15 29.32 -0.50 -1.74
C GLY A 15 29.97 -1.79 -2.26
N LYS A 16 29.51 -2.97 -1.81
CA LYS A 16 30.03 -4.26 -2.31
C LYS A 16 29.26 -4.73 -3.54
N ASP A 17 29.93 -5.48 -4.41
CA ASP A 17 29.28 -6.14 -5.54
C ASP A 17 28.17 -7.08 -5.05
N LEU A 18 27.06 -7.09 -5.80
CA LEU A 18 25.96 -8.02 -5.53
C LEU A 18 26.34 -9.43 -5.99
N PRO A 19 25.95 -10.47 -5.24
CA PRO A 19 26.05 -11.85 -5.71
C PRO A 19 25.16 -12.08 -6.94
N ALA A 20 25.42 -13.17 -7.67
CA ALA A 20 24.63 -13.54 -8.86
C ALA A 20 23.14 -13.80 -8.54
N VAL A 21 22.85 -14.23 -7.31
CA VAL A 21 21.49 -14.40 -6.78
C VAL A 21 21.39 -13.52 -5.54
N VAL A 22 20.41 -12.62 -5.52
CA VAL A 22 20.19 -11.68 -4.42
C VAL A 22 18.97 -12.11 -3.64
N ASP A 23 19.13 -12.29 -2.32
CA ASP A 23 18.06 -12.76 -1.45
C ASP A 23 16.98 -11.69 -1.25
N PRO A 24 15.70 -12.09 -1.09
CA PRO A 24 14.65 -11.21 -0.61
C PRO A 24 15.02 -10.45 0.66
N GLY A 25 14.55 -9.22 0.78
CA GLY A 25 14.89 -8.32 1.88
C GLY A 25 16.16 -7.50 1.65
N THR A 26 17.02 -7.90 0.69
CA THR A 26 18.25 -7.15 0.38
C THR A 26 17.94 -5.74 -0.11
N VAL A 27 18.58 -4.73 0.50
CA VAL A 27 18.55 -3.34 0.03
C VAL A 27 19.71 -3.13 -0.94
N VAL A 28 19.37 -2.73 -2.16
CA VAL A 28 20.30 -2.47 -3.26
C VAL A 28 20.46 -0.97 -3.44
N LEU A 29 21.70 -0.50 -3.48
CA LEU A 29 22.06 0.85 -3.86
C LEU A 29 22.23 0.92 -5.38
N VAL A 30 21.47 1.82 -6.01
CA VAL A 30 21.63 2.20 -7.41
C VAL A 30 22.36 3.51 -7.44
N THR A 31 23.49 3.56 -8.14
CA THR A 31 24.20 4.82 -8.39
C THR A 31 24.20 5.11 -9.88
N VAL A 32 23.79 6.31 -10.22
CA VAL A 32 23.84 6.86 -11.58
C VAL A 32 24.91 7.92 -11.60
N THR A 33 25.94 7.72 -12.40
CA THR A 33 27.03 8.68 -12.56
C THR A 33 26.89 9.41 -13.89
N GLY A 34 26.89 10.74 -13.84
CA GLY A 34 26.98 11.58 -15.03
C GLY A 34 28.31 11.38 -15.76
N LYS A 35 28.28 11.59 -17.08
CA LYS A 35 29.47 11.74 -17.91
C LYS A 35 29.35 13.06 -18.71
N GLY A 36 30.47 13.56 -19.23
CA GLY A 36 30.49 14.81 -20.01
C GLY A 36 30.30 16.03 -19.12
N ASN A 37 29.32 16.89 -19.44
CA ASN A 37 29.03 18.11 -18.68
C ASN A 37 28.35 17.85 -17.31
N TYR A 38 28.02 16.59 -17.00
CA TYR A 38 27.48 16.18 -15.71
C TYR A 38 28.54 15.37 -14.98
N THR A 39 29.12 15.93 -13.92
CA THR A 39 30.25 15.34 -13.19
C THR A 39 29.86 14.67 -11.88
N GLU A 40 28.59 14.75 -11.50
CA GLU A 40 28.08 14.26 -10.22
C GLU A 40 27.39 12.90 -10.35
N SER A 41 27.28 12.21 -9.22
CA SER A 41 26.52 10.98 -9.08
C SER A 41 25.29 11.21 -8.21
N VAL A 42 24.18 10.58 -8.58
CA VAL A 42 22.98 10.48 -7.74
C VAL A 42 22.75 9.01 -7.40
N SER A 43 22.41 8.75 -6.14
CA SER A 43 22.13 7.39 -5.68
C SER A 43 20.75 7.30 -5.04
N SER A 44 20.13 6.14 -5.19
CA SER A 44 18.89 5.79 -4.52
C SER A 44 18.92 4.31 -4.17
N THR A 45 18.18 3.91 -3.15
CA THR A 45 18.03 2.50 -2.80
C THR A 45 16.70 1.94 -3.24
N TYR A 46 16.65 0.62 -3.42
CA TYR A 46 15.41 -0.15 -3.49
C TYR A 46 15.61 -1.49 -2.78
N ARG A 47 14.53 -2.15 -2.39
CA ARG A 47 14.59 -3.46 -1.73
C ARG A 47 14.09 -4.57 -2.65
N ILE A 48 14.78 -5.69 -2.65
CA ILE A 48 14.32 -6.92 -3.29
C ILE A 48 13.17 -7.48 -2.45
N LEU A 49 11.98 -7.60 -3.04
CA LEU A 49 10.82 -8.14 -2.34
C LEU A 49 10.82 -9.68 -2.41
N GLU A 50 10.32 -10.30 -1.36
CA GLU A 50 10.00 -11.72 -1.41
C GLU A 50 8.86 -11.98 -2.39
N THR A 51 8.90 -13.15 -3.03
CA THR A 51 7.84 -13.55 -3.95
C THR A 51 6.50 -13.56 -3.23
N GLY A 52 5.56 -12.76 -3.71
CA GLY A 52 4.22 -12.66 -3.11
C GLY A 52 4.04 -11.49 -2.15
N LYS A 53 5.07 -10.69 -1.85
CA LYS A 53 4.98 -9.50 -0.97
C LYS A 53 4.77 -8.17 -1.71
N ASP A 54 4.30 -8.22 -2.96
CA ASP A 54 3.94 -7.04 -3.77
C ASP A 54 2.44 -6.72 -3.63
N ILE A 55 2.12 -5.67 -2.89
CA ILE A 55 0.73 -5.31 -2.59
C ILE A 55 -0.06 -4.83 -3.80
N SER A 56 0.58 -4.57 -4.96
CA SER A 56 -0.16 -4.31 -6.21
C SER A 56 -1.10 -5.47 -6.56
N LYS A 57 -0.77 -6.69 -6.09
CA LYS A 57 -1.54 -7.92 -6.24
C LYS A 57 -2.51 -8.21 -5.09
N ALA A 58 -2.43 -7.47 -3.99
CA ALA A 58 -3.30 -7.65 -2.83
C ALA A 58 -4.77 -7.27 -3.13
N VAL A 59 -5.69 -7.81 -2.34
CA VAL A 59 -7.10 -7.43 -2.32
C VAL A 59 -7.32 -6.45 -1.18
N PHE A 60 -7.92 -5.31 -1.49
CA PHE A 60 -8.41 -4.34 -0.52
C PHE A 60 -9.87 -4.05 -0.83
N LYS A 61 -10.77 -4.28 0.12
CA LYS A 61 -12.19 -3.93 0.03
C LYS A 61 -12.55 -3.02 1.19
N ILE A 62 -12.68 -1.74 0.87
CA ILE A 62 -13.11 -0.71 1.82
C ILE A 62 -14.64 -0.75 1.87
N ALA A 63 -15.20 -0.75 3.08
CA ALA A 63 -16.65 -0.66 3.31
C ALA A 63 -17.17 0.71 2.86
N ASN A 64 -18.47 0.80 2.59
CA ASN A 64 -19.08 2.09 2.26
C ASN A 64 -18.87 3.06 3.42
N GLN A 65 -18.39 4.26 3.10
CA GLN A 65 -18.17 5.32 4.08
C GLN A 65 -19.37 6.26 4.09
N GLU A 66 -19.63 6.87 5.24
CA GLU A 66 -20.72 7.83 5.41
C GLU A 66 -20.26 9.22 5.00
N TYR A 67 -21.14 9.94 4.29
CA TYR A 67 -20.90 11.35 3.99
C TYR A 67 -21.01 12.20 5.27
N THR A 68 -19.90 12.82 5.67
CA THR A 68 -19.81 13.68 6.86
C THR A 68 -19.86 15.17 6.56
N GLY A 69 -19.64 15.55 5.29
CA GLY A 69 -19.40 16.95 4.89
C GLY A 69 -17.92 17.29 4.77
N ASP A 70 -17.04 16.46 5.35
CA ASP A 70 -15.59 16.62 5.34
C ASP A 70 -14.90 15.54 4.49
N ALA A 71 -13.58 15.65 4.37
CA ALA A 71 -12.75 14.62 3.75
C ALA A 71 -12.81 13.31 4.56
N ILE A 72 -13.10 12.21 3.86
CA ILE A 72 -13.05 10.86 4.42
C ILE A 72 -11.67 10.26 4.18
N GLU A 73 -11.02 9.87 5.27
CA GLU A 73 -9.72 9.20 5.26
C GLU A 73 -9.87 7.77 5.77
N ILE A 74 -9.10 6.85 5.19
CA ILE A 74 -8.94 5.48 5.64
C ILE A 74 -7.78 5.43 6.63
N THR A 75 -8.12 5.38 7.91
CA THR A 75 -7.16 5.44 9.02
C THR A 75 -7.16 4.17 9.85
N ASP A 76 -8.16 3.30 9.71
CA ASP A 76 -8.30 2.11 10.53
C ASP A 76 -8.87 0.90 9.78
N MET A 77 -8.52 -0.30 10.25
CA MET A 77 -8.93 -1.58 9.68
C MET A 77 -10.44 -1.84 9.78
N SER A 78 -11.17 -1.18 10.69
CA SER A 78 -12.64 -1.23 10.78
C SER A 78 -13.32 -0.69 9.52
N GLN A 79 -12.66 0.15 8.73
CA GLN A 79 -13.19 0.69 7.48
C GLN A 79 -13.14 -0.31 6.32
N PHE A 80 -12.55 -1.49 6.50
CA PHE A 80 -12.55 -2.57 5.51
C PHE A 80 -13.74 -3.51 5.72
N THR A 81 -14.29 -4.05 4.62
CA THR A 81 -15.34 -5.07 4.72
C THR A 81 -14.80 -6.30 5.44
N GLU A 82 -15.67 -7.05 6.10
CA GLU A 82 -15.28 -8.25 6.85
C GLU A 82 -15.87 -9.52 6.21
N THR A 83 -15.14 -10.63 6.32
CA THR A 83 -15.62 -11.95 5.92
C THR A 83 -15.14 -12.96 6.93
N ILE A 84 -16.07 -13.57 7.67
CA ILE A 84 -15.79 -14.59 8.69
C ILE A 84 -14.72 -14.08 9.67
N GLY A 85 -14.96 -12.92 10.30
CA GLY A 85 -14.05 -12.34 11.30
C GLY A 85 -12.75 -11.73 10.75
N SER A 86 -12.51 -11.79 9.44
CA SER A 86 -11.28 -11.27 8.83
C SER A 86 -11.55 -10.07 7.93
N LYS A 87 -10.80 -8.98 8.11
CA LYS A 87 -10.89 -7.80 7.25
C LYS A 87 -10.41 -8.12 5.83
N ASN A 88 -11.07 -7.56 4.82
CA ASN A 88 -10.74 -7.79 3.42
C ASN A 88 -9.59 -6.88 2.95
N ALA A 89 -8.46 -6.97 3.64
CA ALA A 89 -7.16 -6.52 3.19
C ALA A 89 -6.25 -7.75 3.27
N TYR A 90 -5.92 -8.37 2.14
CA TYR A 90 -5.10 -9.58 2.13
C TYR A 90 -4.35 -9.74 0.84
N ILE A 91 -3.25 -10.48 0.88
CA ILE A 91 -2.54 -10.95 -0.30
C ILE A 91 -2.56 -12.49 -0.32
N THR A 92 -2.47 -13.07 -1.51
CA THR A 92 -2.40 -14.54 -1.65
C THR A 92 -0.96 -14.94 -1.92
N VAL A 93 -0.35 -15.63 -0.95
CA VAL A 93 0.99 -16.21 -1.05
C VAL A 93 0.83 -17.72 -0.97
N ASN A 94 1.41 -18.47 -1.91
CA ASN A 94 1.34 -19.95 -1.93
C ASN A 94 -0.09 -20.52 -1.77
N LYS A 95 -1.09 -19.87 -2.40
CA LYS A 95 -2.53 -20.23 -2.32
C LYS A 95 -3.17 -20.01 -0.94
N GLN A 96 -2.46 -19.44 0.02
CA GLN A 96 -2.99 -19.06 1.33
C GLN A 96 -3.18 -17.54 1.40
N LYS A 97 -4.18 -17.08 2.16
CA LYS A 97 -4.40 -15.66 2.39
C LYS A 97 -3.56 -15.22 3.59
N GLU A 98 -2.77 -14.19 3.39
CA GLU A 98 -2.13 -13.42 4.46
C GLU A 98 -2.88 -12.11 4.60
N TYR A 99 -3.47 -11.89 5.78
CA TYR A 99 -4.24 -10.68 6.06
C TYR A 99 -3.29 -9.56 6.46
N LEU A 100 -3.54 -8.37 5.90
CA LEU A 100 -2.68 -7.21 6.02
C LEU A 100 -3.26 -6.20 7.01
N VAL A 101 -2.40 -5.53 7.76
CA VAL A 101 -2.75 -4.53 8.77
C VAL A 101 -2.26 -3.14 8.33
N LEU A 102 -3.17 -2.16 8.34
CA LEU A 102 -2.84 -0.76 8.06
C LEU A 102 -1.91 -0.22 9.15
N GLY A 103 -0.80 0.39 8.76
CA GLY A 103 0.24 0.89 9.67
C GLY A 103 1.35 -0.13 9.96
N GLU A 104 1.15 -1.41 9.65
CA GLU A 104 2.15 -2.47 9.83
C GLU A 104 2.64 -3.03 8.49
N ASP A 105 1.71 -3.37 7.58
CA ASP A 105 2.03 -4.01 6.30
C ASP A 105 1.85 -3.06 5.11
N PHE A 106 0.95 -2.09 5.25
CA PHE A 106 0.72 -1.06 4.25
C PHE A 106 0.34 0.26 4.92
N GLU A 107 0.50 1.35 4.18
CA GLU A 107 0.12 2.69 4.61
C GLU A 107 -0.59 3.44 3.47
N VAL A 108 -1.30 4.50 3.83
CA VAL A 108 -1.83 5.45 2.84
C VAL A 108 -0.69 6.29 2.29
N VAL A 109 -0.60 6.41 0.96
CA VAL A 109 0.32 7.35 0.33
C VAL A 109 -0.20 8.78 0.59
N PRO A 110 0.58 9.67 1.24
CA PRO A 110 0.15 11.03 1.52
C PRO A 110 -0.30 11.77 0.26
N GLY A 111 -1.43 12.47 0.33
CA GLY A 111 -1.98 13.23 -0.79
C GLY A 111 -2.59 12.39 -1.93
N SER A 112 -2.74 11.07 -1.76
CA SER A 112 -3.25 10.19 -2.82
C SER A 112 -4.78 10.15 -2.97
N TYR A 113 -5.52 10.78 -2.06
CA TYR A 113 -6.98 10.77 -2.11
C TYR A 113 -7.52 11.52 -3.33
N ILE A 114 -8.54 10.93 -3.95
CA ILE A 114 -9.26 11.53 -5.08
C ILE A 114 -10.76 11.49 -4.75
N LYS A 115 -11.42 12.66 -4.83
CA LYS A 115 -12.88 12.81 -4.63
C LYS A 115 -13.38 12.26 -3.27
N ASN A 116 -12.63 12.46 -2.20
CA ASN A 116 -12.94 11.90 -0.88
C ASN A 116 -13.80 12.80 0.03
N ILE A 117 -14.38 13.90 -0.49
CA ILE A 117 -15.27 14.79 0.27
C ILE A 117 -16.73 14.50 -0.07
N ASN A 118 -17.07 14.59 -1.35
CA ASN A 118 -18.46 14.48 -1.81
C ASN A 118 -18.93 13.03 -1.95
N LYS A 119 -20.24 12.82 -1.88
CA LYS A 119 -20.88 11.53 -2.20
C LYS A 119 -20.44 11.02 -3.58
N GLY A 120 -20.21 9.72 -3.71
CA GLY A 120 -19.82 9.10 -4.97
C GLY A 120 -18.73 8.04 -4.80
N THR A 121 -17.91 7.89 -5.84
CA THR A 121 -16.74 6.99 -5.82
C THR A 121 -15.47 7.81 -5.56
N ALA A 122 -14.86 7.57 -4.41
CA ALA A 122 -13.56 8.10 -4.03
C ALA A 122 -12.45 7.07 -4.32
N LYS A 123 -11.19 7.51 -4.32
CA LYS A 123 -10.02 6.63 -4.42
C LYS A 123 -8.96 7.01 -3.39
N VAL A 124 -8.14 6.03 -3.02
CA VAL A 124 -6.94 6.18 -2.19
C VAL A 124 -5.85 5.25 -2.71
N THR A 125 -4.58 5.64 -2.59
CA THR A 125 -3.45 4.76 -2.92
C THR A 125 -2.80 4.25 -1.64
N PHE A 126 -2.66 2.93 -1.54
CA PHE A 126 -1.87 2.27 -0.51
C PHE A 126 -0.47 1.94 -1.03
N ARG A 127 0.51 1.94 -0.13
CA ARG A 127 1.89 1.48 -0.38
C ARG A 127 2.25 0.41 0.66
N GLY A 128 2.91 -0.66 0.22
CA GLY A 128 3.43 -1.68 1.13
C GLY A 128 4.61 -1.13 1.93
N ILE A 129 4.68 -1.49 3.21
CA ILE A 129 5.75 -1.12 4.14
C ILE A 129 6.29 -2.39 4.82
N ASN A 130 7.38 -2.25 5.59
CA ASN A 130 8.05 -3.38 6.24
C ASN A 130 8.34 -4.50 5.26
N GLU A 131 7.93 -5.74 5.43
CA GLU A 131 8.24 -6.82 4.46
C GLU A 131 7.55 -6.65 3.08
N TYR A 132 6.50 -5.84 3.01
CA TYR A 132 5.73 -5.59 1.80
C TYR A 132 6.24 -4.39 1.01
N GLY A 133 5.93 -4.36 -0.29
CA GLY A 133 6.22 -3.22 -1.16
C GLY A 133 5.22 -3.08 -2.29
N GLY A 134 5.50 -2.18 -3.23
CA GLY A 134 4.58 -1.83 -4.31
C GLY A 134 3.46 -0.89 -3.85
N THR A 135 2.57 -0.54 -4.78
CA THR A 135 1.46 0.38 -4.53
C THR A 135 0.18 -0.09 -5.19
N LYS A 136 -0.97 0.21 -4.59
CA LYS A 136 -2.28 -0.09 -5.17
C LYS A 136 -3.28 1.03 -4.93
N THR A 137 -3.93 1.50 -6.00
CA THR A 137 -5.05 2.44 -5.92
C THR A 137 -6.36 1.69 -5.78
N VAL A 138 -7.11 2.00 -4.74
CA VAL A 138 -8.36 1.34 -4.35
C VAL A 138 -9.48 2.36 -4.42
N SER A 139 -10.64 1.93 -4.96
CA SER A 139 -11.85 2.76 -4.98
C SER A 139 -12.75 2.40 -3.80
N PHE A 140 -13.41 3.39 -3.22
CA PHE A 140 -14.42 3.21 -2.19
C PHE A 140 -15.61 4.12 -2.43
N LYS A 141 -16.75 3.81 -1.80
CA LYS A 141 -17.98 4.60 -1.94
C LYS A 141 -18.18 5.49 -0.72
N ILE A 142 -18.55 6.74 -0.98
CA ILE A 142 -19.06 7.68 0.02
C ILE A 142 -20.55 7.82 -0.23
N GLY A 143 -21.36 7.30 0.68
CA GLY A 143 -22.80 7.16 0.53
C GLY A 143 -23.58 7.83 1.66
N GLN A 144 -24.91 7.78 1.54
CA GLN A 144 -25.78 8.06 2.68
C GLN A 144 -25.81 6.85 3.62
N ARG A 145 -25.87 7.11 4.92
CA ARG A 145 -25.99 6.07 5.94
C ARG A 145 -27.25 5.24 5.69
N SER A 146 -27.09 3.92 5.61
CA SER A 146 -28.24 3.01 5.57
C SER A 146 -28.84 2.94 6.97
N ILE A 147 -30.14 3.22 7.09
CA ILE A 147 -30.88 3.06 8.36
C ILE A 147 -30.73 1.62 8.89
N GLN A 148 -30.63 0.63 7.99
CA GLN A 148 -30.52 -0.79 8.36
C GLN A 148 -29.15 -1.14 8.94
N GLU A 149 -28.06 -0.54 8.45
CA GLU A 149 -26.71 -0.76 9.02
C GLU A 149 -26.57 -0.10 10.39
N TYR A 150 -27.20 1.07 10.58
CA TYR A 150 -27.29 1.72 11.88
C TYR A 150 -27.93 0.81 12.94
N TRP A 151 -29.08 0.21 12.62
CA TRP A 151 -29.79 -0.69 13.55
C TRP A 151 -29.03 -2.01 13.78
N LYS A 152 -28.37 -2.58 12.76
CA LYS A 152 -27.55 -3.79 12.94
C LYS A 152 -26.37 -3.56 13.90
N GLY A 153 -25.66 -2.44 13.77
CA GLY A 153 -24.58 -2.09 14.70
C GLY A 153 -25.10 -1.93 16.13
N LEU A 154 -26.26 -1.29 16.29
CA LEU A 154 -26.92 -1.10 17.58
C LEU A 154 -27.30 -2.44 18.23
N PHE A 155 -27.91 -3.37 17.48
CA PHE A 155 -28.24 -4.71 17.99
C PHE A 155 -27.02 -5.55 18.32
N SER A 156 -25.93 -5.46 17.54
CA SER A 156 -24.69 -6.16 17.84
C SER A 156 -24.05 -5.67 19.15
N PHE A 157 -24.10 -4.37 19.40
CA PHE A 157 -23.56 -3.75 20.62
C PHE A 157 -24.35 -4.15 21.87
N PHE A 158 -25.69 -4.16 21.79
CA PHE A 158 -26.52 -4.59 22.93
C PHE A 158 -26.52 -6.11 23.12
N GLY A 159 -26.36 -6.90 22.05
CA GLY A 159 -26.29 -8.36 22.13
C GLY A 159 -25.00 -8.90 22.74
N SER A 160 -23.89 -8.15 22.70
CA SER A 160 -22.62 -8.55 23.34
C SER A 160 -22.51 -8.18 24.83
N MET A 161 -23.55 -7.55 25.39
CA MET A 161 -23.59 -7.05 26.77
C MET A 161 -24.46 -7.92 27.70
N LEU A 162 -25.03 -9.02 27.17
CA LEU A 162 -25.78 -10.07 27.87
C LEU A 162 -24.97 -11.37 27.85
#